data_AF-A0A3A5M3V9-F1
#
_entry.id   AF-A0A3A5M3V9-F1
#
_cell.length_a   1.000
_cell.length_b   1.000
_cell.length_c   1.000
_cell.angle_alpha   90.00
_cell.angle_beta   90.00
_cell.angle_gamma   90.00
#
_symmetry.space_group_name_H-M   'P 1'
#
loop_
_entity.id
_entity.type
_entity.pdbx_description
1 polymer ?
#
loop_
_entity_poly.entity_id
_entity_poly.type
_entity_poly.pdbx_seq_one_letter_code
_entity_poly.pdbx_strand_id
1 'polypeptide(L)'
;MAGLVGGLAGGAVFGILMAMMGMLPMIASLVGFTSAGVGFAVHLVISILIGLALTIPGAALLQGSLMKSAFVGALYGALWWVLGPLLIMPAMMGMPLFTLDGASVTSLMGHVIYGLILGLVAAMIIRRRR
;
A
#
# COMPACT_ATOMS: atom_id res chain seq x y z
N MET A 1 -12.81 -1.30 10.44
CA MET A 1 -12.05 -0.10 10.90
C MET A 1 -10.53 -0.30 10.90
N ALA A 2 -9.99 -1.42 11.39
CA ALA A 2 -8.53 -1.64 11.44
C ALA A 2 -7.83 -1.43 10.09
N GLY A 3 -8.32 -2.06 9.02
CA GLY A 3 -7.78 -1.89 7.67
C GLY A 3 -7.99 -0.50 7.07
N LEU A 4 -9.10 0.16 7.39
CA LEU A 4 -9.36 1.53 6.94
C LEU A 4 -8.33 2.49 7.51
N VAL A 5 -8.12 2.47 8.83
CA VAL A 5 -7.21 3.40 9.51
C VAL A 5 -5.76 3.02 9.23
N GLY A 6 -5.41 1.73 9.22
CA GLY A 6 -4.07 1.29 8.86
C GLY A 6 -3.73 1.56 7.40
N GLY A 7 -4.69 1.35 6.49
CA GLY A 7 -4.55 1.66 5.07
C GLY A 7 -4.39 3.16 4.83
N LEU A 8 -5.18 4.01 5.49
CA LEU A 8 -5.01 5.46 5.44
C LEU A 8 -3.66 5.91 6.00
N ALA A 9 -3.24 5.40 7.15
CA ALA A 9 -1.99 5.79 7.77
C ALA A 9 -0.77 5.39 6.91
N GLY A 10 -0.73 4.14 6.44
CA GLY A 10 0.34 3.67 5.56
C GLY A 10 0.29 4.38 4.21
N GLY A 11 -0.91 4.54 3.63
CA GLY A 11 -1.13 5.17 2.34
C GLY A 11 -0.79 6.66 2.34
N ALA A 12 -1.02 7.38 3.44
CA ALA A 12 -0.59 8.77 3.56
C ALA A 12 0.93 8.90 3.54
N VAL A 13 1.64 8.08 4.33
CA VAL A 13 3.11 8.07 4.34
C VAL A 13 3.66 7.68 2.98
N PHE A 14 3.14 6.62 2.37
CA PHE A 14 3.60 6.19 1.05
C PHE A 14 3.25 7.22 -0.05
N GLY A 15 2.06 7.81 0.00
CA GLY A 15 1.66 8.89 -0.88
C GLY A 15 2.57 10.11 -0.80
N ILE A 16 3.05 10.48 0.41
CA ILE A 16 4.05 11.54 0.59
C ILE A 16 5.38 11.17 -0.06
N LEU A 17 5.85 9.94 0.14
CA LEU A 17 7.08 9.44 -0.52
C LEU A 17 6.93 9.51 -2.05
N MET A 18 5.79 9.09 -2.60
CA MET A 18 5.52 9.21 -4.04
C MET A 18 5.46 10.65 -4.51
N ALA A 19 4.91 11.58 -3.71
CA ALA A 19 4.89 13.00 -4.03
C ALA A 19 6.31 13.55 -4.17
N MET A 20 7.19 13.23 -3.22
CA MET A 20 8.60 13.63 -3.23
C MET A 20 9.36 13.07 -4.44
N MET A 21 8.98 11.87 -4.91
CA MET A 21 9.56 11.22 -6.09
C MET A 21 8.88 11.60 -7.41
N GLY A 22 7.84 12.45 -7.40
CA GLY A 22 7.12 12.84 -8.61
C GLY A 22 6.27 11.74 -9.24
N MET A 23 5.92 10.69 -8.49
CA MET A 23 5.24 9.49 -9.00
C MET A 23 3.70 9.57 -8.98
N LEU A 24 3.12 10.57 -8.30
CA LEU A 24 1.66 10.69 -8.18
C LEU A 24 0.91 10.89 -9.51
N PRO A 25 1.42 11.65 -10.51
CA PRO A 25 0.78 11.73 -11.82
C PRO A 25 0.61 10.36 -12.51
N MET A 26 1.52 9.42 -12.29
CA MET A 26 1.39 8.04 -12.81
C MET A 26 0.24 7.27 -12.15
N ILE A 27 -0.07 7.56 -10.88
CA ILE A 27 -1.25 6.99 -10.22
C ILE A 27 -2.52 7.65 -10.74
N ALA A 28 -2.48 8.97 -10.99
CA ALA A 28 -3.62 9.71 -11.52
C ALA A 28 -4.03 9.22 -12.93
N SER A 29 -3.05 8.80 -13.75
CA SER A 29 -3.33 8.34 -15.12
C SER A 29 -4.16 7.05 -15.16
N LEU A 30 -4.15 6.24 -14.09
CA LEU A 30 -5.00 5.06 -13.96
C LEU A 30 -6.50 5.38 -14.07
N VAL A 31 -6.88 6.64 -13.79
CA VAL A 31 -8.26 7.13 -13.86
C VAL A 31 -8.42 8.27 -14.88
N GLY A 32 -7.46 8.43 -15.80
CA GLY A 32 -7.52 9.42 -16.89
C GLY A 32 -7.17 10.86 -16.49
N PHE A 33 -6.51 11.06 -15.35
CA PHE A 33 -6.06 12.39 -14.90
C PHE A 33 -4.53 12.49 -14.84
N THR A 34 -3.99 13.70 -14.72
CA THR A 34 -2.53 13.93 -14.62
C THR A 34 -2.13 14.66 -13.33
N SER A 35 -3.09 15.18 -12.55
CA SER A 35 -2.78 15.97 -11.36
C SER A 35 -2.27 15.11 -10.21
N ALA A 36 -1.22 15.59 -9.52
CA ALA A 36 -0.68 14.90 -8.35
C ALA A 36 -1.72 14.76 -7.21
N GLY A 37 -2.61 15.75 -7.04
CA GLY A 37 -3.69 15.70 -6.05
C GLY A 37 -4.68 14.56 -6.30
N VAL A 38 -5.11 14.36 -7.55
CA VAL A 38 -5.96 13.22 -7.92
C VAL A 38 -5.20 11.90 -7.71
N GLY A 39 -3.93 11.84 -8.11
CA GLY A 39 -3.09 10.66 -7.89
C GLY A 39 -2.95 10.27 -6.42
N PHE A 40 -2.80 11.26 -5.53
CA PHE A 40 -2.76 11.02 -4.08
C PHE A 40 -4.11 10.51 -3.55
N ALA A 41 -5.23 11.10 -3.98
CA ALA A 41 -6.56 10.64 -3.58
C ALA A 41 -6.84 9.20 -4.05
N VAL A 42 -6.52 8.88 -5.29
CA VAL A 42 -6.64 7.52 -5.85
C VAL A 42 -5.76 6.55 -5.08
N HIS A 43 -4.52 6.94 -4.78
CA HIS A 43 -3.62 6.13 -3.95
C HIS A 43 -4.24 5.82 -2.58
N LEU A 44 -4.77 6.82 -1.87
CA LEU A 44 -5.40 6.61 -0.57
C LEU A 44 -6.60 5.65 -0.63
N VAL A 45 -7.43 5.75 -1.68
CA VAL A 45 -8.54 4.82 -1.91
C VAL A 45 -8.02 3.40 -2.08
N ILE A 46 -7.00 3.20 -2.93
CA ILE A 46 -6.35 1.90 -3.14
C ILE A 46 -5.77 1.38 -1.82
N SER A 47 -5.08 2.24 -1.05
CA SER A 47 -4.52 1.89 0.26
C SER A 47 -5.58 1.43 1.26
N ILE A 48 -6.75 2.09 1.30
CA ILE A 48 -7.87 1.62 2.14
C ILE A 48 -8.32 0.23 1.70
N LEU A 49 -8.54 0.02 0.41
CA LEU A 49 -9.01 -1.27 -0.12
C LEU A 49 -8.03 -2.40 0.20
N ILE A 50 -6.73 -2.16 0.01
CA ILE A 50 -5.65 -3.09 0.36
C ILE A 50 -5.63 -3.35 1.87
N GLY A 51 -5.74 -2.32 2.70
CA GLY A 51 -5.78 -2.48 4.16
C GLY A 51 -6.99 -3.30 4.64
N LEU A 52 -8.15 -3.08 4.02
CA LEU A 52 -9.35 -3.88 4.27
C LEU A 52 -9.17 -5.33 3.81
N ALA A 53 -8.55 -5.56 2.66
CA ALA A 53 -8.26 -6.89 2.14
C ALA A 53 -7.35 -7.72 3.07
N LEU A 54 -6.42 -7.09 3.79
CA LEU A 54 -5.66 -7.77 4.85
C LEU A 54 -6.52 -8.05 6.08
N THR A 55 -7.26 -7.05 6.55
CA THR A 55 -7.83 -7.09 7.92
C THR A 55 -9.19 -7.75 8.01
N ILE A 56 -9.99 -7.79 6.93
CA ILE A 56 -11.31 -8.46 6.95
C ILE A 56 -11.14 -9.98 7.09
N PRO A 57 -10.42 -10.67 6.18
CA PRO A 57 -10.20 -12.11 6.31
C PRO A 57 -9.03 -12.44 7.25
N GLY A 58 -8.02 -11.57 7.35
CA GLY A 58 -6.74 -11.86 7.99
C GLY A 58 -6.52 -11.23 9.37
N ALA A 59 -7.56 -10.71 10.04
CA ALA A 59 -7.41 -10.09 11.37
C ALA A 59 -6.67 -10.98 12.38
N ALA A 60 -6.86 -12.30 12.31
CA ALA A 60 -6.18 -13.26 13.19
C ALA A 60 -4.65 -13.27 13.03
N LEU A 61 -4.14 -12.97 11.82
CA LEU A 61 -2.71 -12.91 11.54
C LEU A 61 -2.02 -11.76 12.30
N LEU A 62 -2.77 -10.70 12.60
CA LEU A 62 -2.31 -9.50 13.30
C LEU A 62 -2.49 -9.58 14.83
N GLN A 63 -2.91 -10.73 15.34
CA GLN A 63 -2.98 -10.98 16.79
C GLN A 63 -1.62 -11.44 17.33
N GLY A 64 -1.38 -11.17 18.62
CA GLY A 64 -0.13 -11.45 19.30
C GLY A 64 0.78 -10.21 19.36
N SER A 65 2.08 -10.40 19.12
CA SER A 65 3.09 -9.34 19.25
C SER A 65 3.05 -8.30 18.12
N LEU A 66 3.50 -7.08 18.41
CA LEU A 66 3.65 -6.01 17.41
C LEU A 66 4.67 -6.40 16.33
N MET A 67 5.75 -7.08 16.72
CA MET A 67 6.78 -7.55 15.79
C MET A 67 6.21 -8.51 14.74
N LYS A 68 5.39 -9.49 15.15
CA LYS A 68 4.69 -10.38 14.22
C LYS A 68 3.80 -9.58 13.25
N SER A 69 3.05 -8.62 13.78
CA SER A 69 2.14 -7.80 12.97
C SER A 69 2.88 -6.93 11.96
N ALA A 70 4.04 -6.37 12.35
CA ALA A 70 4.92 -5.63 11.46
C ALA A 70 5.48 -6.54 10.35
N PHE A 71 5.94 -7.74 10.70
CA PHE A 71 6.46 -8.69 9.72
C PHE A 71 5.39 -9.14 8.71
N VAL A 72 4.19 -9.49 9.19
CA VAL A 72 3.03 -9.80 8.32
C VAL A 72 2.72 -8.61 7.41
N GLY A 73 2.71 -7.39 7.97
CA GLY A 73 2.51 -6.16 7.22
C GLY A 73 3.56 -5.95 6.13
N ALA A 74 4.84 -6.10 6.44
CA ALA A 74 5.94 -5.95 5.49
C ALA A 74 5.84 -6.96 4.33
N LEU A 75 5.58 -8.24 4.63
CA LEU A 75 5.37 -9.27 3.60
C LEU A 75 4.15 -8.95 2.75
N TYR A 76 3.07 -8.47 3.36
CA TYR A 76 1.88 -8.06 2.63
C TYR A 76 2.14 -6.83 1.73
N GLY A 77 2.95 -5.89 2.19
CA GLY A 77 3.45 -4.78 1.37
C GLY A 77 4.26 -5.27 0.17
N ALA A 78 5.23 -6.16 0.39
CA ALA A 78 6.02 -6.76 -0.68
C ALA A 78 5.16 -7.56 -1.68
N LEU A 79 4.12 -8.25 -1.21
CA LEU A 79 3.14 -8.89 -2.09
C LEU A 79 2.46 -7.85 -3.00
N TRP A 80 1.99 -6.73 -2.44
CA TRP A 80 1.37 -5.65 -3.22
C TRP A 80 2.33 -4.87 -4.10
N TRP A 81 3.62 -4.89 -3.81
CA TRP A 81 4.63 -4.42 -4.76
C TRP A 81 4.69 -5.30 -6.02
N VAL A 82 4.58 -6.63 -5.87
CA VAL A 82 4.49 -7.51 -7.04
C VAL A 82 3.16 -7.29 -7.78
N LEU A 83 2.06 -7.20 -7.06
CA LEU A 83 0.74 -7.10 -7.69
C LEU A 83 0.48 -5.72 -8.32
N GLY A 84 0.86 -4.64 -7.63
CA GLY A 84 0.55 -3.27 -8.05
C GLY A 84 1.43 -2.80 -9.21
N PRO A 85 2.65 -2.29 -8.93
CA PRO A 85 3.51 -1.68 -9.94
C PRO A 85 4.13 -2.66 -10.93
N LEU A 86 4.24 -3.96 -10.63
CA LEU A 86 4.82 -4.94 -11.57
C LEU A 86 3.79 -5.66 -12.44
N LEU A 87 2.53 -5.73 -12.03
CA LEU A 87 1.51 -6.52 -12.72
C LEU A 87 0.29 -5.69 -13.12
N ILE A 88 -0.52 -5.24 -12.16
CA ILE A 88 -1.82 -4.59 -12.41
C ILE A 88 -1.63 -3.26 -13.15
N MET A 89 -0.76 -2.39 -12.63
CA MET A 89 -0.55 -1.07 -13.21
C MET A 89 0.01 -1.16 -14.65
N PRO A 90 1.08 -1.94 -14.93
CA PRO A 90 1.56 -2.15 -16.29
C PRO A 90 0.50 -2.75 -17.22
N ALA A 91 -0.27 -3.74 -16.76
CA ALA A 91 -1.34 -4.36 -17.54
C ALA A 91 -2.42 -3.34 -17.94
N MET A 92 -2.81 -2.45 -17.02
CA MET A 92 -3.79 -1.39 -17.29
C MET A 92 -3.28 -0.34 -18.27
N MET A 93 -1.96 -0.11 -18.32
CA MET A 93 -1.34 0.92 -19.15
C MET A 93 -0.68 0.38 -20.44
N GLY A 94 -0.80 -0.93 -20.72
CA GLY A 94 -0.15 -1.54 -21.89
C GLY A 94 1.38 -1.55 -21.82
N MET A 95 1.96 -1.49 -20.61
CA MET A 95 3.41 -1.55 -20.39
C MET A 95 3.89 -2.99 -20.18
N PRO A 96 5.19 -3.28 -20.37
CA PRO A 96 5.77 -4.59 -20.08
C PRO A 96 5.58 -5.02 -18.61
N LEU A 97 5.08 -6.24 -18.39
CA LEU A 97 4.85 -6.80 -17.05
C LEU A 97 6.16 -7.27 -16.41
N PHE A 98 6.21 -7.24 -15.08
CA PHE A 98 7.33 -7.73 -14.26
C PHE A 98 8.70 -7.12 -14.60
N THR A 99 8.70 -5.88 -15.09
CA THR A 99 9.93 -5.15 -15.36
C THR A 99 10.61 -4.76 -14.05
N LEU A 100 11.87 -5.16 -13.87
CA LEU A 100 12.69 -4.82 -12.71
C LEU A 100 13.70 -3.73 -13.08
N ASP A 101 13.26 -2.48 -13.02
CA ASP A 101 14.09 -1.29 -13.21
C ASP A 101 14.34 -0.53 -11.88
N GLY A 102 15.10 0.57 -11.94
CA GLY A 102 15.39 1.38 -10.75
C GLY A 102 14.13 1.89 -10.04
N ALA A 103 13.12 2.35 -10.79
CA ALA A 103 11.87 2.86 -10.22
C ALA A 103 11.08 1.76 -9.51
N SER A 104 10.97 0.57 -10.11
CA SER A 104 10.30 -0.59 -9.53
C SER A 104 11.00 -1.05 -8.25
N VAL A 105 12.33 -1.12 -8.23
CA VAL A 105 13.11 -1.50 -7.04
C VAL A 105 12.95 -0.46 -5.93
N THR A 106 13.03 0.83 -6.26
CA THR A 106 12.77 1.90 -5.28
C THR A 106 11.33 1.84 -4.74
N SER A 107 10.35 1.48 -5.58
CA SER A 107 8.95 1.37 -5.16
C SER A 107 8.72 0.25 -4.14
N LEU A 108 9.56 -0.79 -4.09
CA LEU A 108 9.50 -1.85 -3.06
C LEU A 108 9.61 -1.25 -1.65
N MET A 109 10.52 -0.28 -1.46
CA MET A 109 10.69 0.41 -0.18
C MET A 109 9.37 1.06 0.28
N GLY A 110 8.69 1.79 -0.62
CA GLY A 110 7.43 2.44 -0.30
C GLY A 110 6.32 1.44 0.08
N HIS A 111 6.24 0.31 -0.62
CA HIS A 111 5.28 -0.75 -0.32
C HIS A 111 5.56 -1.46 1.00
N VAL A 112 6.84 -1.72 1.32
CA VAL A 112 7.22 -2.30 2.61
C VAL A 112 6.92 -1.33 3.76
N ILE A 113 7.23 -0.03 3.60
CA ILE A 113 6.88 1.01 4.58
C ILE A 113 5.35 1.07 4.79
N TYR A 114 4.59 1.10 3.69
CA TYR A 114 3.13 1.02 3.73
C TYR A 114 2.65 -0.19 4.53
N GLY A 115 3.17 -1.38 4.21
CA GLY A 115 2.81 -2.63 4.84
C GLY A 115 3.12 -2.66 6.35
N LEU A 116 4.30 -2.18 6.74
CA LEU A 116 4.72 -2.05 8.14
C LEU A 116 3.74 -1.18 8.93
N ILE A 117 3.42 0.01 8.42
CA ILE A 117 2.50 0.95 9.09
C ILE A 117 1.10 0.36 9.16
N LEU A 118 0.59 -0.22 8.06
CA LEU A 118 -0.70 -0.91 8.03
C LEU A 118 -0.77 -2.00 9.10
N GLY A 119 0.21 -2.90 9.14
CA GLY A 119 0.25 -4.02 10.08
C GLY A 119 0.27 -3.56 11.54
N LEU A 120 1.11 -2.57 11.87
CA LEU A 120 1.21 -2.00 13.22
C LEU A 120 -0.09 -1.31 13.65
N VAL A 121 -0.61 -0.40 12.82
CA VAL A 121 -1.82 0.39 13.11
C VAL A 121 -3.05 -0.52 13.22
N ALA A 122 -3.21 -1.47 12.29
CA ALA A 122 -4.30 -2.43 12.34
C ALA A 122 -4.24 -3.29 13.61
N ALA A 123 -3.05 -3.79 13.99
CA ALA A 123 -2.88 -4.57 15.22
C ALA A 123 -3.24 -3.77 16.48
N MET A 124 -2.83 -2.50 16.56
CA MET A 124 -3.21 -1.61 17.67
C MET A 124 -4.73 -1.43 17.78
N ILE A 125 -5.43 -1.26 16.65
CA ILE A 125 -6.89 -1.12 16.63
C ILE A 125 -7.59 -2.41 17.01
N ILE A 126 -7.11 -3.56 16.53
CA ILE A 126 -7.66 -4.88 16.86
C ILE A 126 -7.54 -5.15 18.36
N ARG A 127 -6.39 -4.83 18.98
CA ARG A 127 -6.18 -5.02 20.43
C ARG A 127 -7.09 -4.16 21.30
N ARG A 128 -7.37 -2.93 20.90
CA ARG A 128 -8.27 -2.02 21.65
C ARG A 128 -9.73 -2.47 21.67
N ARG A 129 -10.13 -3.41 20.82
CA ARG A 129 -11.49 -3.96 20.76
C ARG A 129 -11.67 -5.26 21.55
N ARG A 130 -10.61 -5.74 22.20
CA ARG A 130 -10.68 -6.81 23.20
C ARG A 130 -10.72 -6.19 24.58
#